data_AF-A0A1S1CR54-F1
#
_entry.id   AF-A0A1S1CR54-F1
#
_cell.length_a   1.000
_cell.length_b   1.000
_cell.length_c   1.000
_cell.angle_alpha   90.00
_cell.angle_beta   90.00
_cell.angle_gamma   90.00
#
_symmetry.space_group_name_H-M   'P 1'
#
loop_
_entity.id
_entity.type
_entity.pdbx_description
1 polymer ?
#
loop_
_entity_poly.entity_id
_entity_poly.type
_entity_poly.pdbx_seq_one_letter_code
_entity_poly.pdbx_strand_id
1 'polypeptide(L)'
;MSENISFNSAELGAPVETLGYEQARAELEQVVRQLESGTSDLETSIALWERGEALAARCEAWLKGAQERLNAVRGEQGGQEPTAN
;
A
#
# COMPACT_ATOMS: atom_id res chain seq x y z
N MET A 1 -11.74 29.23 0.16
CA MET A 1 -10.28 28.99 0.16
C MET A 1 -10.08 27.81 1.08
N SER A 2 -10.02 26.60 0.52
CA SER A 2 -9.78 25.39 1.30
C SER A 2 -8.30 25.40 1.64
N GLU A 3 -7.95 25.87 2.83
CA GLU A 3 -6.60 25.71 3.35
C GLU A 3 -6.37 24.20 3.45
N ASN A 4 -5.51 23.68 2.56
CA ASN A 4 -5.02 22.31 2.62
C ASN A 4 -4.35 22.15 3.98
N ILE A 5 -5.08 21.59 4.94
CA ILE A 5 -4.49 21.20 6.22
C ILE A 5 -3.65 19.97 5.93
N SER A 6 -2.45 20.20 5.41
CA SER A 6 -1.46 19.17 5.13
C SER A 6 -0.81 18.81 6.45
N PHE A 7 -1.40 17.85 7.17
CA PHE A 7 -0.77 17.29 8.35
C PHE A 7 0.48 16.52 7.92
N ASN A 8 1.57 16.64 8.68
CA ASN A 8 2.95 16.28 8.28
C ASN A 8 3.21 14.75 8.19
N SER A 9 2.36 14.01 7.49
CA SER A 9 2.43 12.55 7.29
C SER A 9 3.72 12.09 6.57
N ALA A 10 4.40 13.00 5.89
CA ALA A 10 5.72 12.77 5.30
C ALA A 10 6.85 12.59 6.34
N GLU A 11 6.67 13.07 7.58
CA GLU A 11 7.65 12.89 8.66
C GLU A 11 7.48 11.57 9.42
N LEU A 12 6.40 10.82 9.15
CA LEU A 12 6.09 9.55 9.82
C LEU A 12 6.85 8.34 9.27
N GLY A 13 7.63 8.51 8.19
CA GLY A 13 8.42 7.43 7.60
C GLY A 13 8.94 7.77 6.20
N ALA A 14 9.62 6.83 5.55
CA ALA A 14 10.11 7.01 4.19
C ALA A 14 8.94 7.23 3.20
N PRO A 15 9.15 7.86 2.04
CA PRO A 15 8.08 8.00 1.04
C PRO A 15 7.51 6.64 0.63
N VAL A 16 6.18 6.46 0.72
CA VAL A 16 5.51 5.15 0.54
C VAL A 16 5.79 4.50 -0.82
N GLU A 17 5.99 5.34 -1.84
CA GLU A 17 6.33 4.93 -3.20
C GLU A 17 7.68 4.18 -3.29
N THR A 18 8.58 4.43 -2.34
CA THR A 18 9.90 3.79 -2.28
C THR A 18 9.89 2.44 -1.55
N LEU A 19 8.79 2.11 -0.84
CA LEU A 19 8.71 0.93 0.01
C LEU A 19 8.43 -0.35 -0.78
N GLY A 20 9.10 -1.44 -0.40
CA GLY A 20 8.70 -2.81 -0.78
C GLY A 20 7.46 -3.28 -0.02
N TYR A 21 6.82 -4.35 -0.48
CA TYR A 21 5.58 -4.87 0.12
C TYR A 21 5.70 -5.16 1.62
N GLU A 22 6.72 -5.92 2.05
CA GLU A 22 6.89 -6.28 3.47
C GLU A 22 7.18 -5.06 4.36
N GLN A 23 7.90 -4.07 3.83
CA GLN A 23 8.17 -2.83 4.55
C GLN A 23 6.89 -2.00 4.70
N ALA A 24 6.14 -1.81 3.62
CA ALA A 24 4.86 -1.10 3.64
C ALA A 24 3.86 -1.77 4.59
N ARG A 25 3.80 -3.11 4.60
CA ARG A 25 2.95 -3.89 5.52
C ARG A 25 3.37 -3.69 6.97
N ALA A 26 4.67 -3.80 7.27
CA ALA A 26 5.17 -3.63 8.64
C ALA A 26 4.89 -2.22 9.19
N GLU A 27 5.07 -1.18 8.37
CA GLU A 27 4.73 0.20 8.73
C GLU A 27 3.22 0.37 8.92
N LEU A 28 2.39 -0.23 8.05
CA LEU A 28 0.94 -0.16 8.17
C LEU A 28 0.46 -0.77 9.50
N GLU A 29 1.01 -1.92 9.87
CA GLU A 29 0.71 -2.54 11.16
C GLU A 29 1.13 -1.66 12.35
N GLN A 30 2.24 -0.93 12.25
CA GLN A 30 2.65 0.03 13.29
C GLN A 30 1.66 1.19 13.41
N VAL A 31 1.25 1.77 12.29
CA VAL A 31 0.27 2.86 12.23
C VAL A 31 -1.06 2.43 12.85
N VAL A 32 -1.57 1.25 12.46
CA VAL A 32 -2.81 0.68 13.00
C VAL A 32 -2.71 0.50 14.52
N ARG A 33 -1.62 -0.11 15.00
CA ARG A 33 -1.41 -0.27 16.45
C ARG A 33 -1.41 1.06 17.19
N GLN A 34 -0.84 2.11 16.60
CA GLN A 34 -0.78 3.42 17.23
C GLN A 34 -2.16 4.09 17.28
N LEU A 35 -2.95 3.98 16.20
CA LEU A 35 -4.35 4.41 16.17
C LEU A 35 -5.19 3.66 17.22
N GLU A 36 -5.05 2.34 17.31
CA GLU A 36 -5.78 1.49 18.27
C GLU A 36 -5.43 1.78 19.73
N SER A 37 -4.22 2.27 20.00
CA SER A 37 -3.81 2.64 21.35
C SER A 37 -4.61 3.82 21.91
N GLY A 38 -5.18 4.67 21.05
CA GLY A 38 -5.94 5.85 21.45
C GLY A 38 -5.15 6.90 22.23
N THR A 39 -3.81 6.82 22.23
CA THR A 39 -2.92 7.70 23.01
C THR A 39 -2.49 8.97 22.27
N SER A 40 -2.99 9.17 21.04
CA SER A 40 -2.58 10.26 20.16
C SER A 40 -3.62 11.38 20.13
N ASP A 41 -3.17 12.63 20.11
CA ASP A 41 -4.02 13.79 19.86
C ASP A 41 -4.66 13.74 18.45
N LEU A 42 -5.65 14.61 18.21
CA LEU A 42 -6.43 14.62 16.97
C LEU A 42 -5.56 14.80 15.71
N GLU A 43 -4.63 15.75 15.73
CA GLU A 43 -3.75 16.03 14.58
C GLU A 43 -2.88 14.82 14.23
N THR A 44 -2.30 14.18 15.24
CA THR A 44 -1.52 12.94 15.09
C THR A 44 -2.40 11.80 14.59
N SER A 45 -3.63 11.67 15.09
CA SER A 45 -4.57 10.64 14.66
C SER A 45 -4.95 10.78 13.19
N ILE A 46 -5.14 12.01 12.71
CA ILE A 46 -5.38 12.30 11.29
C ILE A 46 -4.14 11.96 10.45
N ALA A 47 -2.95 12.39 10.86
CA ALA A 47 -1.71 12.10 10.14
C ALA A 47 -1.42 10.60 10.04
N LEU A 48 -1.66 9.85 11.12
CA LEU A 48 -1.57 8.38 11.15
C LEU A 48 -2.58 7.74 10.19
N TRP A 49 -3.83 8.21 10.17
CA TRP A 49 -4.83 7.70 9.24
C TRP A 49 -4.42 7.93 7.78
N GLU A 50 -4.01 9.14 7.41
CA GLU A 50 -3.55 9.45 6.04
C GLU A 50 -2.34 8.59 5.62
N ARG A 51 -1.38 8.42 6.54
CA ARG A 51 -0.23 7.53 6.33
C ARG A 51 -0.67 6.08 6.15
N GLY A 52 -1.63 5.61 6.95
CA GLY A 52 -2.22 4.28 6.85
C GLY A 52 -2.87 4.02 5.49
N GLU A 53 -3.67 4.96 5.00
CA GLU A 53 -4.31 4.89 3.67
C GLU A 53 -3.25 4.81 2.55
N ALA A 54 -2.22 5.64 2.63
CA ALA A 54 -1.14 5.64 1.64
C ALA A 54 -0.36 4.31 1.62
N LEU A 55 -0.09 3.72 2.80
CA LEU A 55 0.56 2.42 2.93
C LEU A 55 -0.34 1.28 2.43
N ALA A 56 -1.64 1.32 2.72
CA ALA A 56 -2.61 0.34 2.24
C ALA A 56 -2.69 0.35 0.70
N ALA A 57 -2.78 1.53 0.08
CA ALA A 57 -2.76 1.69 -1.36
C ALA A 57 -1.46 1.15 -2.00
N ARG A 58 -0.30 1.35 -1.34
CA ARG A 58 0.98 0.78 -1.79
C ARG A 58 0.97 -0.75 -1.75
N CYS A 59 0.46 -1.34 -0.68
CA CYS A 59 0.31 -2.79 -0.55
C CYS A 59 -0.60 -3.36 -1.64
N GLU A 60 -1.74 -2.72 -1.91
CA GLU A 60 -2.66 -3.12 -2.97
C GLU A 60 -1.99 -3.06 -4.35
N ALA A 61 -1.25 -2.00 -4.65
CA ALA A 61 -0.52 -1.87 -5.91
C ALA A 61 0.49 -3.01 -6.13
N TRP A 62 1.19 -3.43 -5.07
CA TRP A 62 2.09 -4.59 -5.11
C TRP A 62 1.35 -5.89 -5.41
N LEU A 63 0.24 -6.15 -4.70
CA LEU A 63 -0.55 -7.36 -4.89
C LEU A 63 -1.17 -7.42 -6.29
N LYS A 64 -1.69 -6.29 -6.78
CA LYS A 64 -2.22 -6.18 -8.14
C LYS A 64 -1.15 -6.48 -9.20
N GLY A 65 0.03 -5.86 -9.09
CA GLY A 65 1.14 -6.13 -10.02
C GLY A 65 1.60 -7.59 -9.97
N ALA A 66 1.62 -8.22 -8.80
CA ALA A 66 1.92 -9.63 -8.66
C ALA A 66 0.87 -10.51 -9.35
N GLN A 67 -0.42 -10.21 -9.17
CA GLN A 67 -1.52 -10.92 -9.81
C GLN A 67 -1.49 -10.79 -11.33
N GLU A 68 -1.23 -9.58 -11.86
CA GLU A 68 -1.10 -9.34 -13.30
C GLU A 68 0.04 -10.17 -13.91
N ARG A 69 1.20 -10.23 -13.22
CA ARG A 69 2.33 -11.06 -13.64
C ARG A 69 1.98 -12.55 -13.67
N LEU A 70 1.28 -13.05 -12.66
CA LEU A 70 0.83 -14.44 -12.61
C LEU A 70 -0.17 -14.76 -13.73
N ASN A 71 -1.09 -13.84 -14.01
CA ASN A 71 -2.06 -13.97 -15.08
C ASN A 71 -1.38 -14.00 -16.46
N ALA A 72 -0.36 -13.16 -16.68
CA ALA A 72 0.40 -13.16 -17.93
C ALA A 72 1.07 -14.52 -18.17
N VAL A 73 1.78 -15.05 -17.17
CA VAL A 73 2.43 -16.38 -17.26
C VAL A 73 1.40 -17.49 -17.52
N ARG A 74 0.22 -17.43 -16.89
CA ARG A 74 -0.84 -18.41 -17.11
C ARG A 74 -1.47 -18.31 -18.50
N GLY A 75 -1.65 -17.10 -19.02
CA GLY A 75 -2.17 -16.85 -20.37
C GLY A 75 -1.22 -17.36 -21.46
N GLU A 76 0.09 -17.24 -21.25
CA GLU A 76 1.11 -17.80 -22.15
C GLU A 76 1.10 -19.34 -22.16
N GLN A 77 0.82 -19.99 -21.02
CA GLN A 77 0.73 -21.45 -20.92
C GLN A 77 -0.58 -22.04 -21.48
N GLY A 78 -1.63 -21.23 -21.66
CA GLY A 78 -2.89 -21.63 -22.30
C GLY A 78 -2.91 -21.49 -23.83
N GLY A 79 -1.85 -20.94 -24.43
CA GLY A 79 -1.76 -20.64 -25.86
C GLY A 79 -1.03 -21.68 -26.72
N GLN A 80 -0.67 -22.83 -26.17
CA GLN A 80 0.03 -23.89 -26.90
C GLN A 80 -0.91 -25.08 -27.13
N GLU A 81 -1.93 -24.87 -27.96
CA GLU A 81 -2.60 -25.96 -28.66
C GLU A 81 -1.68 -26.32 -29.85
N PRO A 82 -0.99 -27.48 -29.83
CA PRO A 82 -0.17 -27.89 -30.97
C PRO A 82 -1.11 -28.28 -32.09
N THR A 83 -1.03 -27.53 -33.19
CA THR A 83 -1.62 -27.89 -34.46
C THR A 83 -1.20 -29.32 -34.85
N ALA A 84 -2.14 -30.21 -35.18
CA ALA A 84 -2.07 -31.21 -36.27
C ALA A 84 -2.93 -32.46 -36.01
N ASN A 85 -4.05 -32.59 -36.72
CA ASN A 85 -4.24 -33.51 -37.87
C ASN A 85 -5.73 -33.61 -38.25
#